data_AF-A0A966BGR2-F1
#
_entry.id   AF-A0A966BGR2-F1
#
_cell.length_a   1.000
_cell.length_b   1.000
_cell.length_c   1.000
_cell.angle_alpha   90.00
_cell.angle_beta   90.00
_cell.angle_gamma   90.00
#
_symmetry.space_group_name_H-M   'P 1'
#
loop_
_entity.id
_entity.type
_entity.pdbx_description
1 polymer ?
#
loop_
_entity_poly.entity_id
_entity_poly.type
_entity_poly.pdbx_seq_one_letter_code
_entity_poly.pdbx_strand_id
1 'polypeptide(L)' 'MSMPMYVSPEQLMQDRADYARKGIARGRSLVVLEYKDGIAFVADNKSSTLRKISEIYDRIGFGGVGRYNEFDQ' A
#
# COMPACT_ATOMS: atom_id res chain seq x y z
N MET A 1 24.61 2.94 -18.31
CA MET A 1 25.67 2.88 -17.28
C MET A 1 25.19 1.94 -16.19
N SER A 2 25.81 0.76 -16.04
CA SER A 2 25.55 -0.13 -14.91
C SER A 2 26.09 0.53 -13.65
N MET A 3 25.21 0.93 -12.72
CA MET A 3 25.67 1.36 -11.40
C MET A 3 26.46 0.22 -10.76
N PRO A 4 27.67 0.47 -10.23
CA PRO A 4 28.38 -0.53 -9.45
C PRO A 4 27.49 -0.91 -8.27
N MET A 5 27.12 -2.19 -8.19
CA MET A 5 26.44 -2.72 -7.02
C MET A 5 27.46 -2.76 -5.89
N TYR A 6 27.43 -1.77 -5.00
CA TYR A 6 28.31 -1.69 -3.83
C TYR A 6 28.00 -2.76 -2.76
N VAL A 7 26.96 -3.57 -2.99
CA VAL A 7 26.42 -4.58 -2.09
C VAL A 7 26.04 -5.83 -2.88
N SER A 8 25.92 -6.97 -2.21
CA SER A 8 25.46 -8.21 -2.85
C SER A 8 24.01 -8.06 -3.34
N PRO A 9 23.59 -8.81 -4.37
CA PRO A 9 22.20 -8.81 -4.83
C PRO A 9 21.19 -9.11 -3.72
N GLU A 10 21.54 -10.02 -2.81
CA GLU A 10 20.73 -10.38 -1.64
C GLU A 10 20.54 -9.19 -0.69
N GLN A 11 21.62 -8.47 -0.38
CA GLN A 11 21.55 -7.27 0.45
C GLN A 11 20.73 -6.16 -0.22
N LEU A 12 20.84 -5.97 -1.53
CA LEU A 12 20.00 -5.01 -2.25
C LEU A 12 18.50 -5.35 -2.12
N MET A 13 18.14 -6.63 -2.24
CA MET A 13 16.75 -7.06 -2.06
C MET A 13 16.27 -6.78 -0.64
N GLN A 14 17.11 -7.06 0.36
CA GLN A 14 16.82 -6.78 1.76
C GLN A 14 16.61 -5.27 2.01
N ASP A 15 17.51 -4.42 1.50
CA ASP A 15 17.42 -2.97 1.66
C ASP A 15 16.14 -2.41 1.02
N ARG A 16 15.76 -2.93 -0.16
CA ARG A 16 14.49 -2.57 -0.82
C ARG A 16 13.26 -2.98 0.00
N ALA A 17 13.26 -4.20 0.54
CA ALA A 17 12.17 -4.68 1.38
C ALA A 17 12.04 -3.84 2.67
N ASP A 18 13.16 -3.50 3.29
CA ASP A 18 13.20 -2.66 4.49
C ASP A 18 12.76 -1.23 4.21
N TYR A 19 13.13 -0.67 3.05
CA TYR A 19 12.65 0.63 2.59
C TYR A 19 11.13 0.64 2.43
N ALA A 20 10.57 -0.36 1.72
CA ALA A 20 9.13 -0.49 1.52
C ALA A 20 8.38 -0.65 2.86
N ARG A 21 8.86 -1.55 3.73
CA ARG A 21 8.25 -1.79 5.05
C ARG A 21 8.24 -0.52 5.91
N LYS A 22 9.36 0.21 5.97
CA LYS A 22 9.45 1.48 6.70
C LYS A 22 8.52 2.55 6.09
N GLY A 23 8.37 2.56 4.76
CA GLY A 23 7.44 3.45 4.06
C GLY A 23 5.99 3.18 4.44
N ILE A 24 5.56 1.92 4.38
CA ILE A 24 4.21 1.48 4.75
C ILE A 24 3.92 1.78 6.22
N ALA A 25 4.86 1.46 7.12
CA ALA A 25 4.69 1.65 8.56
C ALA A 25 4.51 3.12 8.99
N ARG A 26 5.00 4.07 8.18
CA ARG A 26 4.81 5.52 8.43
C ARG A 26 3.46 6.04 7.91
N GLY A 27 2.79 5.29 7.05
CA GLY A 27 1.51 5.65 6.45
C GLY A 27 0.37 5.59 7.45
N ARG A 28 -0.79 6.11 7.04
CA ARG A 28 -2.04 5.94 7.81
C ARG A 28 -2.64 4.57 7.57
N SER A 29 -3.18 3.98 8.62
CA SER A 29 -3.75 2.64 8.60
C SER A 29 -5.03 2.55 7.75
N LEU A 30 -5.34 1.32 7.36
CA LEU A 30 -6.59 0.90 6.73
C LEU A 30 -6.91 -0.49 7.29
N VAL A 31 -8.17 -0.72 7.61
CA VAL A 31 -8.69 -2.00 8.10
C VAL A 31 -9.78 -2.48 7.16
N VAL A 32 -9.76 -3.77 6.87
CA VAL A 32 -10.82 -4.46 6.14
C VAL A 32 -11.29 -5.62 7.01
N LEU A 33 -12.60 -5.75 7.18
CA LEU A 33 -13.21 -6.82 7.97
C LEU A 33 -14.44 -7.38 7.28
N GLU A 34 -14.67 -8.67 7.48
CA GLU A 34 -15.89 -9.35 7.08
C GLU A 34 -16.97 -9.17 8.16
N TYR A 35 -18.21 -9.00 7.74
CA TYR A 35 -19.38 -8.99 8.61
C TYR A 35 -20.55 -9.71 7.93
N LYS A 36 -21.65 -9.92 8.65
CA LYS A 36 -22.79 -10.74 8.19
C LYS A 36 -23.29 -10.40 6.79
N ASP A 37 -23.30 -9.11 6.43
CA ASP A 37 -23.86 -8.64 5.17
C ASP A 37 -22.80 -8.21 4.14
N GLY A 38 -21.50 -8.48 4.38
CA GLY A 38 -20.45 -8.21 3.41
C GLY A 38 -19.08 -7.88 4.00
N ILE A 39 -18.38 -6.92 3.38
CA ILE A 39 -17.04 -6.48 3.75
C ILE A 39 -17.06 -4.98 4.07
N ALA A 40 -16.52 -4.58 5.22
CA ALA A 40 -16.39 -3.18 5.61
C ALA A 40 -14.94 -2.69 5.45
N PHE A 41 -14.78 -1.57 4.74
CA PHE A 41 -13.50 -0.87 4.60
C PHE A 41 -13.48 0.37 5.48
N VAL A 42 -12.45 0.50 6.32
CA VAL A 42 -12.25 1.67 7.20
C VAL A 42 -10.83 2.19 7.01
N ALA A 43 -10.69 3.43 6.53
CA ALA A 43 -9.39 4.05 6.29
C ALA A 43 -9.25 5.36 7.07
N ASP A 44 -8.13 5.53 7.78
CA ASP A 44 -7.72 6.86 8.26
C ASP A 44 -7.20 7.65 7.05
N ASN A 45 -7.99 8.65 6.63
CA ASN A 45 -7.70 9.51 5.49
C ASN A 45 -8.06 10.97 5.81
N LYS A 46 -7.06 11.85 5.72
CA LYS A 46 -7.28 13.30 5.89
C LYS A 46 -7.85 13.97 4.63
N SER A 47 -7.62 13.37 3.46
CA SER A 47 -8.06 13.92 2.19
C SER A 47 -9.48 13.47 1.86
N SER A 48 -10.28 14.39 1.31
CA SER A 48 -11.60 14.08 0.76
C SER A 48 -11.56 13.79 -0.75
N THR A 49 -10.46 14.13 -1.42
CA THR A 49 -10.29 13.97 -2.88
C THR A 49 -9.43 12.76 -3.23
N LEU A 50 -8.35 12.52 -2.48
CA LEU A 50 -7.45 11.39 -2.70
C LEU A 50 -7.98 10.18 -1.92
N ARG A 51 -8.47 9.16 -2.64
CA ARG A 51 -9.18 8.02 -2.06
C ARG A 51 -8.25 6.84 -1.83
N LYS A 52 -8.28 6.27 -0.63
CA LYS A 52 -7.56 5.02 -0.30
C LYS A 52 -8.38 3.76 -0.56
N ILE A 53 -9.69 3.93 -0.81
CA ILE A 53 -10.67 2.86 -1.01
C ILE A 53 -11.36 3.16 -2.34
N SER A 54 -11.44 2.15 -3.20
CA SER A 54 -12.10 2.24 -4.51
C SER A 54 -12.80 0.93 -4.87
N GLU A 55 -13.72 0.99 -5.81
CA GLU A 55 -14.34 -0.19 -6.44
C GLU A 55 -13.50 -0.61 -7.65
N ILE A 56 -13.20 -1.91 -7.76
CA ILE A 56 -12.58 -2.50 -8.95
C ILE A 56 -13.67 -3.06 -9.87
N TYR A 57 -14.70 -3.70 -9.31
CA TYR A 57 -15.80 -4.31 -10.05
C TYR A 57 -17.00 -4.59 -9.14
N ASP A 58 -18.10 -5.07 -9.72
CA ASP A 58 -19.41 -5.35 -9.08
C ASP A 58 -19.33 -6.00 -7.70
N ARG A 59 -18.30 -6.83 -7.46
CA ARG A 59 -18.09 -7.55 -6.18
C ARG A 59 -16.62 -7.52 -5.72
N ILE A 60 -15.84 -6.55 -6.18
CA ILE A 60 -14.42 -6.42 -5.85
C ILE A 60 -14.12 -4.99 -5.41
N GLY A 61 -13.75 -4.83 -4.15
CA GLY A 61 -13.25 -3.58 -3.59
C GLY A 61 -11.73 -3.59 -3.42
N PHE A 62 -11.13 -2.40 -3.46
CA PHE A 62 -9.71 -2.18 -3.26
C PHE A 62 -9.44 -1.27 -2.06
N GLY A 63 -8.36 -1.56 -1.35
CA GLY A 63 -7.86 -0.73 -0.25
C GLY A 63 -6.34 -0.63 -0.30
N GLY A 64 -5.82 0.58 -0.44
CA GLY A 64 -4.38 0.86 -0.56
C GLY A 64 -3.78 1.55 0.68
N VAL A 65 -2.57 1.12 1.07
CA VAL A 65 -1.73 1.80 2.06
C VAL A 65 -0.30 1.94 1.54
N GLY A 66 0.40 2.99 1.97
CA GLY A 66 1.73 3.32 1.47
C GLY A 66 1.71 4.59 0.62
N ARG A 67 2.41 4.59 -0.50
CA ARG A 67 2.51 5.75 -1.40
C ARG A 67 1.33 5.82 -2.35
N TYR A 68 0.57 6.91 -2.26
CA TYR A 68 -0.66 7.12 -3.03
C TYR A 68 -0.49 6.91 -4.53
N ASN A 69 0.53 7.53 -5.11
CA ASN A 69 0.84 7.44 -6.54
C ASN A 69 1.26 6.04 -7.03
N GLU A 70 1.60 5.13 -6.12
CA GLU A 70 1.96 3.74 -6.46
C GLU A 70 0.74 2.81 -6.48
N PHE A 71 -0.32 3.12 -5.72
CA PHE A 71 -1.51 2.26 -5.62
C PHE A 71 -2.78 2.81 -6.27
N ASP A 72 -2.83 4.11 -6.61
CA ASP A 72 -3.96 4.77 -7.29
C ASP A 72 -3.87 4.64 -8.82
N GLN A 73 -3.22 3.58 -9.32
CA GLN A 73 -3.09 3.35 -10.77
C GLN A 73 -4.29 2.60 -11.34
#